data_AF-A0A966TBU8-F1
#
_entry.id   AF-A0A966TBU8-F1
#
_cell.length_a   1.000
_cell.length_b   1.000
_cell.length_c   1.000
_cell.angle_alpha   90.00
_cell.angle_beta   90.00
_cell.angle_gamma   90.00
#
_symmetry.space_group_name_H-M   'P 1'
#
loop_
_entity.id
_entity.type
_entity.pdbx_description
1 polymer ?
#
loop_
_entity_poly.entity_id
_entity_poly.type
_entity_poly.pdbx_seq_one_letter_code
_entity_poly.pdbx_strand_id
1 'polypeptide(L)'
;RKHKIIASQVLLTIEDIVRRSHYQNAQRTLFKLLALGVVPIINENDSVGTQEIRFGDNDRIAALVSHLIGADLLVLVSDVDALYDANPKEAGAKKISQVDSLAELADAQIGGAGSKVGSGGMVTKIEAARISTEAGIPMLLTCLADVSKVLAGAELGTYFVASTDKKSSRLLWLAHAASSSGRLIIDAGAVSALRERGTSLLPAGVKAVEGEFSSGDTVEIAAQDGSIVARGLVAFDSSEIPAMLGRSTKDLAKELGPEYERELVHRDDMVLL
;
A
#
# COMPACT_ATOMS: atom_id res chain seq x y z
N ARG A 1 -14.18 -26.48 -15.21
CA ARG A 1 -14.50 -27.86 -15.66
C ARG A 1 -13.65 -28.38 -16.83
N LYS A 2 -13.25 -27.58 -17.84
CA LYS A 2 -12.37 -28.01 -18.95
C LYS A 2 -10.95 -28.43 -18.55
N HIS A 3 -10.37 -27.78 -17.54
CA HIS A 3 -9.00 -28.02 -17.07
C HIS A 3 -8.92 -28.78 -15.73
N LYS A 4 -10.05 -29.28 -15.21
CA LYS A 4 -10.17 -29.92 -13.87
C LYS A 4 -9.61 -29.10 -12.68
N ILE A 5 -9.44 -27.79 -12.87
CA ILE A 5 -9.09 -26.84 -11.80
C ILE A 5 -10.36 -26.46 -11.03
N ILE A 6 -10.31 -26.50 -9.71
CA ILE A 6 -11.32 -25.95 -8.81
C ILE A 6 -10.95 -24.49 -8.55
N ALA A 7 -11.91 -23.59 -8.66
CA ALA A 7 -11.73 -22.18 -8.32
C ALA A 7 -12.59 -21.81 -7.12
N SER A 8 -12.14 -20.82 -6.34
CA SER A 8 -12.89 -20.28 -5.20
C SER A 8 -12.87 -18.76 -5.27
N GLN A 9 -14.05 -18.14 -5.19
CA GLN A 9 -14.16 -16.69 -5.12
C GLN A 9 -13.76 -16.20 -3.74
N VAL A 10 -12.94 -15.15 -3.71
CA VAL A 10 -12.56 -14.43 -2.50
C VAL A 10 -12.81 -12.96 -2.76
N LEU A 11 -13.61 -12.32 -1.92
CA LEU A 11 -13.84 -10.87 -1.97
C LEU A 11 -13.09 -10.24 -0.80
N LEU A 12 -12.27 -9.23 -1.09
CA LEU A 12 -11.49 -8.51 -0.09
C LEU A 12 -11.77 -7.02 -0.23
N THR A 13 -11.83 -6.30 0.88
CA THR A 13 -11.64 -4.84 0.86
C THR A 13 -10.18 -4.50 1.11
N ILE A 14 -9.79 -3.27 0.82
CA ILE A 14 -8.48 -2.76 1.25
C ILE A 14 -8.33 -2.84 2.79
N GLU A 15 -9.41 -2.55 3.53
CA GLU A 15 -9.44 -2.57 4.99
C GLU A 15 -9.15 -3.96 5.58
N ASP A 16 -9.64 -5.02 4.91
CA ASP A 16 -9.39 -6.42 5.29
C ASP A 16 -7.91 -6.79 5.26
N ILE A 17 -7.11 -6.06 4.50
CA ILE A 17 -5.68 -6.34 4.36
C ILE A 17 -4.82 -5.36 5.17
N VAL A 18 -5.37 -4.20 5.55
CA VAL A 18 -4.71 -3.24 6.46
C VAL A 18 -4.82 -3.68 7.93
N ARG A 19 -5.99 -4.19 8.35
CA ARG A 19 -6.23 -4.58 9.75
C ARG A 19 -5.54 -5.91 10.08
N ARG A 20 -4.70 -5.94 11.12
CA ARG A 20 -3.86 -7.11 11.47
C ARG A 20 -4.63 -8.41 11.65
N SER A 21 -5.81 -8.34 12.29
CA SER A 21 -6.67 -9.51 12.51
C SER A 21 -7.27 -10.03 11.20
N HIS A 22 -7.71 -9.15 10.32
CA HIS A 22 -8.30 -9.51 9.02
C HIS A 22 -7.22 -10.00 8.05
N TYR A 23 -6.04 -9.38 8.06
CA TYR A 23 -4.87 -9.79 7.28
C TYR A 23 -4.52 -11.27 7.53
N GLN A 24 -4.43 -11.68 8.81
CA GLN A 24 -4.13 -13.07 9.16
C GLN A 24 -5.23 -14.04 8.69
N ASN A 25 -6.50 -13.62 8.75
CA ASN A 25 -7.63 -14.44 8.30
C ASN A 25 -7.62 -14.60 6.77
N ALA A 26 -7.41 -13.51 6.02
CA ALA A 26 -7.28 -13.53 4.57
C ALA A 26 -6.09 -14.41 4.15
N GLN A 27 -4.92 -14.23 4.76
CA GLN A 27 -3.72 -15.04 4.51
C GLN A 27 -3.96 -16.53 4.74
N ARG A 28 -4.52 -16.90 5.90
CA ARG A 28 -4.83 -18.31 6.23
C ARG A 28 -5.79 -18.93 5.23
N THR A 29 -6.81 -18.17 4.80
CA THR A 29 -7.80 -18.62 3.83
C THR A 29 -7.15 -18.89 2.48
N LEU A 30 -6.37 -17.93 1.96
CA LEU A 30 -5.68 -18.07 0.68
C LEU A 30 -4.67 -19.23 0.70
N PHE A 31 -3.86 -19.35 1.75
CA PHE A 31 -2.94 -20.49 1.88
C PHE A 31 -3.67 -21.83 1.95
N LYS A 32 -4.81 -21.90 2.64
CA LYS A 32 -5.59 -23.14 2.69
C LYS A 32 -6.15 -23.51 1.32
N LEU A 33 -6.65 -22.54 0.55
CA LEU A 33 -7.12 -22.78 -0.82
C LEU A 33 -5.99 -23.30 -1.72
N LEU A 34 -4.84 -22.63 -1.71
CA LEU A 34 -3.67 -23.03 -2.49
C LEU A 34 -3.17 -24.43 -2.08
N ALA A 35 -3.11 -24.73 -0.79
CA ALA A 35 -2.73 -26.05 -0.28
C ALA A 35 -3.70 -27.18 -0.68
N LEU A 36 -4.96 -26.84 -0.99
CA LEU A 36 -5.98 -27.76 -1.51
C LEU A 36 -5.96 -27.88 -3.04
N GLY A 37 -5.04 -27.20 -3.73
CA GLY A 37 -4.99 -27.14 -5.19
C GLY A 37 -6.14 -26.34 -5.82
N VAL A 38 -6.78 -25.47 -5.03
CA VAL A 38 -7.84 -24.56 -5.49
C VAL A 38 -7.19 -23.26 -5.94
N VAL A 39 -7.64 -22.72 -7.07
CA VAL A 39 -7.22 -21.40 -7.58
C VAL A 39 -8.14 -20.31 -7.01
N PRO A 40 -7.64 -19.42 -6.13
CA PRO A 40 -8.42 -18.29 -5.66
C PRO A 40 -8.66 -17.31 -6.81
N ILE A 41 -9.91 -16.86 -6.97
CA ILE A 41 -10.30 -15.75 -7.84
C ILE A 41 -10.64 -14.60 -6.92
N ILE A 42 -9.74 -13.64 -6.83
CA ILE A 42 -9.83 -12.51 -5.90
C ILE A 42 -10.40 -11.31 -6.65
N ASN A 43 -11.35 -10.62 -6.02
CA ASN A 43 -11.85 -9.33 -6.49
C ASN A 43 -12.10 -8.40 -5.29
N GLU A 44 -12.20 -7.12 -5.56
CA GLU A 44 -12.66 -6.17 -4.54
C GLU A 44 -14.10 -6.44 -4.12
N ASN A 45 -14.41 -6.19 -2.85
CA ASN A 45 -15.76 -6.29 -2.30
C ASN A 45 -16.50 -4.95 -2.38
N ASP A 46 -16.93 -4.58 -3.58
CA ASP A 46 -17.61 -3.31 -3.88
C ASP A 46 -18.94 -3.11 -3.11
N SER A 47 -19.52 -4.17 -2.55
CA SER A 47 -20.80 -4.10 -1.81
C SER A 47 -20.66 -3.57 -0.38
N VAL A 48 -19.44 -3.59 0.17
CA VAL A 48 -19.16 -3.14 1.55
C VAL A 48 -18.04 -2.11 1.63
N GLY A 49 -17.31 -1.88 0.53
CA GLY A 49 -16.33 -0.80 0.43
C GLY A 49 -16.99 0.57 0.54
N THR A 50 -16.49 1.39 1.46
CA THR A 50 -17.00 2.75 1.72
C THR A 50 -16.41 3.81 0.78
N GLN A 51 -15.45 3.43 -0.06
CA GLN A 51 -14.76 4.33 -0.98
C GLN A 51 -15.45 4.36 -2.36
N GLU A 52 -15.50 5.55 -2.96
CA GLU A 52 -15.96 5.72 -4.35
C GLU A 52 -15.17 4.81 -5.30
N ILE A 53 -15.86 4.17 -6.24
CA ILE A 53 -15.30 3.29 -7.28
C ILE A 53 -14.12 3.99 -7.97
N ARG A 54 -12.88 3.61 -7.65
CA ARG A 54 -11.69 4.09 -8.36
C ARG A 54 -11.26 3.03 -9.36
N PHE A 55 -11.46 3.33 -10.65
CA PHE A 55 -10.87 2.55 -11.74
C PHE A 55 -9.36 2.38 -11.50
N GLY A 56 -8.89 1.14 -11.34
CA GLY A 56 -7.47 0.82 -11.15
C GLY A 56 -7.11 0.12 -9.84
N ASP A 57 -8.05 -0.05 -8.91
CA ASP A 57 -7.77 -0.67 -7.59
C ASP A 57 -7.34 -2.14 -7.68
N ASN A 58 -7.73 -2.87 -8.73
CA ASN A 58 -7.29 -4.27 -8.90
C ASN A 58 -5.79 -4.42 -9.15
N ASP A 59 -5.12 -3.45 -9.80
CA ASP A 59 -3.65 -3.46 -9.94
C ASP A 59 -3.00 -3.39 -8.55
N ARG A 60 -3.56 -2.53 -7.70
CA ARG A 60 -3.12 -2.33 -6.33
C ARG A 60 -3.41 -3.56 -5.48
N ILE A 61 -4.64 -4.04 -5.46
CA ILE A 61 -5.05 -5.27 -4.76
C ILE A 61 -4.19 -6.46 -5.20
N ALA A 62 -3.82 -6.57 -6.47
CA ALA A 62 -2.94 -7.64 -6.94
C ALA A 62 -1.53 -7.57 -6.31
N ALA A 63 -0.91 -6.39 -6.25
CA ALA A 63 0.40 -6.19 -5.60
C ALA A 63 0.37 -6.41 -4.08
N LEU A 64 -0.76 -6.08 -3.51
CA LEU A 64 -1.08 -6.22 -2.11
C LEU A 64 -1.30 -7.70 -1.72
N VAL A 65 -2.08 -8.43 -2.52
CA VAL A 65 -2.30 -9.87 -2.39
C VAL A 65 -1.02 -10.67 -2.65
N SER A 66 -0.21 -10.28 -3.65
CA SER A 66 1.05 -10.97 -3.94
C SER A 66 1.94 -10.97 -2.70
N HIS A 67 1.98 -9.86 -1.97
CA HIS A 67 2.66 -9.78 -0.68
C HIS A 67 2.01 -10.63 0.41
N LEU A 68 0.68 -10.58 0.54
CA LEU A 68 -0.08 -11.37 1.52
C LEU A 68 0.24 -12.86 1.45
N ILE A 69 0.38 -13.41 0.24
CA ILE A 69 0.67 -14.83 0.02
C ILE A 69 2.16 -15.14 -0.12
N GLY A 70 3.03 -14.13 -0.07
CA GLY A 70 4.48 -14.28 -0.29
C GLY A 70 4.80 -14.82 -1.69
N ALA A 71 4.18 -14.26 -2.72
CA ALA A 71 4.37 -14.69 -4.11
C ALA A 71 5.80 -14.44 -4.60
N ASP A 72 6.30 -15.32 -5.46
CA ASP A 72 7.61 -15.17 -6.08
C ASP A 72 7.63 -14.13 -7.22
N LEU A 73 6.48 -13.87 -7.84
CA LEU A 73 6.32 -12.94 -8.97
C LEU A 73 4.88 -12.44 -9.04
N LEU A 74 4.70 -11.14 -9.24
CA LEU A 74 3.43 -10.55 -9.67
C LEU A 74 3.43 -10.40 -11.20
N VAL A 75 2.44 -10.96 -11.88
CA VAL A 75 2.26 -10.74 -13.33
C VAL A 75 1.02 -9.89 -13.56
N LEU A 76 1.22 -8.68 -14.06
CA LEU A 76 0.16 -7.75 -14.43
C LEU A 76 -0.07 -7.85 -15.94
N VAL A 77 -1.24 -8.38 -16.32
CA VAL A 77 -1.64 -8.52 -17.72
C VAL A 77 -2.49 -7.32 -18.13
N SER A 78 -2.02 -6.54 -19.10
CA SER A 78 -2.66 -5.32 -19.59
C SER A 78 -3.03 -5.38 -21.06
N ASP A 79 -3.77 -4.38 -21.50
CA ASP A 79 -3.95 -3.96 -22.90
C ASP A 79 -2.68 -3.40 -23.55
N VAL A 80 -1.72 -2.91 -22.75
CA VAL A 80 -0.39 -2.51 -23.20
C VAL A 80 0.59 -3.65 -22.95
N ASP A 81 1.51 -3.89 -23.88
CA ASP A 81 2.46 -4.99 -23.83
C ASP A 81 3.70 -4.71 -22.98
N ALA A 82 4.06 -3.45 -22.75
CA ALA A 82 5.20 -3.02 -21.94
C ALA A 82 5.03 -1.58 -21.44
N LEU A 83 5.93 -1.13 -20.57
CA LEU A 83 6.16 0.28 -20.28
C LEU A 83 6.99 0.91 -21.43
N TYR A 84 6.72 2.18 -21.73
CA TYR A 84 7.41 2.93 -22.77
C TYR A 84 7.97 4.23 -22.21
N ASP A 85 9.06 4.72 -22.79
CA ASP A 85 9.69 6.00 -22.45
C ASP A 85 8.89 7.22 -22.96
N ALA A 86 7.94 7.01 -23.86
CA ALA A 86 7.02 8.00 -24.41
C ALA A 86 5.66 7.35 -24.74
N ASN A 87 4.72 8.11 -25.31
CA ASN A 87 3.45 7.54 -25.76
C ASN A 87 3.74 6.44 -26.81
N PRO A 88 3.23 5.20 -26.68
CA PRO A 88 3.48 4.13 -27.65
C PRO A 88 3.01 4.47 -29.08
N LYS A 89 2.12 5.47 -29.23
CA LYS A 89 1.64 5.96 -30.53
C LYS A 89 2.59 6.97 -31.19
N GLU A 90 3.57 7.51 -30.47
CA GLU A 90 4.54 8.46 -30.98
C GLU A 90 5.71 7.76 -31.69
N ALA A 91 6.19 8.38 -32.77
CA ALA A 91 7.31 7.84 -33.53
C ALA A 91 8.58 7.91 -32.69
N GLY A 92 9.21 6.75 -32.47
CA GLY A 92 10.44 6.62 -31.70
C GLY A 92 10.27 6.24 -30.24
N ALA A 93 9.03 6.00 -29.76
CA ALA A 93 8.79 5.44 -28.43
C ALA A 93 9.46 4.06 -28.31
N LYS A 94 10.23 3.86 -27.23
CA LYS A 94 10.97 2.63 -26.95
C LYS A 94 10.36 1.91 -25.77
N LYS A 95 10.30 0.58 -25.90
CA LYS A 95 9.91 -0.29 -24.79
C LYS A 95 11.01 -0.29 -23.74
N ILE A 96 10.59 -0.20 -22.49
CA ILE A 96 11.44 -0.41 -21.33
C ILE A 96 11.33 -1.89 -20.96
N SER A 97 12.39 -2.67 -21.18
CA SER A 97 12.39 -4.11 -20.90
C SER A 97 12.56 -4.42 -19.42
N GLN A 98 13.26 -3.55 -18.68
CA GLN A 98 13.58 -3.73 -17.28
C GLN A 98 13.63 -2.38 -16.56
N VAL A 99 13.21 -2.38 -15.29
CA VAL A 99 13.30 -1.26 -14.37
C VAL A 99 13.98 -1.76 -13.10
N ASP A 100 15.22 -1.30 -12.86
CA ASP A 100 16.00 -1.69 -11.69
C ASP A 100 15.57 -0.94 -10.43
N SER A 101 15.18 0.34 -10.60
CA SER A 101 14.65 1.18 -9.54
C SER A 101 13.57 2.11 -10.04
N LEU A 102 12.49 2.25 -9.29
CA LEU A 102 11.42 3.19 -9.63
C LEU A 102 11.85 4.66 -9.48
N ALA A 103 12.97 4.94 -8.81
CA ALA A 103 13.56 6.28 -8.81
C ALA A 103 13.97 6.70 -10.23
N GLU A 104 14.40 5.76 -11.07
CA GLU A 104 14.77 6.02 -12.48
C GLU A 104 13.56 6.45 -13.32
N LEU A 105 12.37 5.99 -12.93
CA LEU A 105 11.12 6.38 -13.60
C LEU A 105 10.61 7.75 -13.16
N ALA A 106 11.03 8.26 -11.99
CA ALA A 106 10.62 9.57 -11.50
C ALA A 106 11.28 10.73 -12.27
N ASP A 107 12.51 10.51 -12.74
CA ASP A 107 13.26 11.47 -13.58
C ASP A 107 12.88 11.38 -15.05
N ALA A 108 12.44 10.19 -15.50
CA ALA A 108 11.83 10.03 -16.81
C ALA A 108 10.45 10.71 -16.81
N GLN A 109 10.04 11.35 -17.91
CA GLN A 109 8.70 11.94 -18.06
C GLN A 109 7.59 10.88 -18.19
N ILE A 110 7.59 9.90 -17.30
CA ILE A 110 6.63 8.82 -17.24
C ILE A 110 5.51 9.28 -16.30
N GLY A 111 4.55 10.03 -16.85
CA GLY A 111 3.28 10.26 -16.15
C GLY A 111 3.24 11.42 -15.15
N GLY A 112 4.16 12.39 -15.21
CA GLY A 112 4.02 13.65 -14.44
C GLY A 112 2.71 14.38 -14.79
N ALA A 113 2.13 15.09 -13.82
CA ALA A 113 0.91 15.89 -13.98
C ALA A 113 1.08 16.90 -15.15
N GLY A 114 0.57 16.53 -16.33
CA GLY A 114 0.72 17.30 -17.58
C GLY A 114 1.38 16.57 -18.75
N SER A 115 1.94 15.37 -18.57
CA SER A 115 2.45 14.56 -19.69
C SER A 115 1.29 13.89 -20.45
N LYS A 116 1.28 14.03 -21.78
CA LYS A 116 0.31 13.43 -22.72
C LYS A 116 0.31 11.88 -22.76
N VAL A 117 1.00 11.23 -21.82
CA VAL A 117 1.17 9.77 -21.71
C VAL A 117 0.45 9.19 -20.49
N GLY A 118 -0.09 10.02 -19.59
CA GLY A 118 -0.82 9.55 -18.41
C GLY A 118 -2.27 9.18 -18.71
N SER A 119 -2.54 8.06 -19.40
CA SER A 119 -3.82 7.39 -19.18
C SER A 119 -3.80 6.89 -17.72
N GLY A 120 -4.85 7.13 -16.95
CA GLY A 120 -4.89 6.75 -15.52
C GLY A 120 -4.48 5.29 -15.24
N GLY A 121 -4.64 4.41 -16.24
CA GLY A 121 -4.23 3.01 -16.16
C GLY A 121 -2.71 2.74 -16.14
N MET A 122 -1.83 3.64 -16.61
CA MET A 122 -0.37 3.42 -16.46
C MET A 122 0.12 3.83 -15.07
N VAL A 123 -0.48 4.89 -14.50
CA VAL A 123 -0.17 5.34 -13.14
C VAL A 123 -0.43 4.22 -12.13
N THR A 124 -1.56 3.51 -12.26
CA THR A 124 -1.93 2.40 -11.36
C THR A 124 -0.96 1.22 -11.48
N LYS A 125 -0.37 0.98 -12.66
CA LYS A 125 0.60 -0.11 -12.90
C LYS A 125 1.96 0.19 -12.30
N ILE A 126 2.42 1.43 -12.43
CA ILE A 126 3.65 1.89 -11.78
C ILE A 126 3.49 1.83 -10.26
N GLU A 127 2.30 2.15 -9.75
CA GLU A 127 2.01 2.05 -8.33
C GLU A 127 1.97 0.60 -7.83
N ALA A 128 1.37 -0.32 -8.59
CA ALA A 128 1.45 -1.75 -8.30
C ALA A 128 2.89 -2.27 -8.33
N ALA A 129 3.72 -1.79 -9.28
CA ALA A 129 5.14 -2.09 -9.34
C ALA A 129 5.87 -1.57 -8.09
N ARG A 130 5.53 -0.37 -7.60
CA ARG A 130 6.07 0.17 -6.35
C ARG A 130 5.78 -0.71 -5.15
N ILE A 131 4.51 -1.04 -4.95
CA ILE A 131 4.07 -1.85 -3.83
C ILE A 131 4.75 -3.22 -3.83
N SER A 132 4.76 -3.90 -4.98
CA SER A 132 5.32 -5.25 -5.11
C SER A 132 6.84 -5.26 -4.94
N THR A 133 7.55 -4.36 -5.64
CA THR A 133 9.02 -4.32 -5.58
C THR A 133 9.54 -3.91 -4.21
N GLU A 134 8.90 -2.96 -3.52
CA GLU A 134 9.27 -2.59 -2.15
C GLU A 134 8.92 -3.70 -1.13
N ALA A 135 7.97 -4.60 -1.44
CA ALA A 135 7.73 -5.85 -0.71
C ALA A 135 8.80 -6.92 -0.97
N GLY A 136 9.72 -6.68 -1.88
CA GLY A 136 10.72 -7.64 -2.31
C GLY A 136 10.16 -8.70 -3.26
N ILE A 137 9.08 -8.40 -3.97
CA ILE A 137 8.45 -9.26 -4.97
C ILE A 137 8.63 -8.60 -6.34
N PRO A 138 9.31 -9.25 -7.31
CA PRO A 138 9.43 -8.69 -8.64
C PRO A 138 8.06 -8.65 -9.33
N MET A 139 7.91 -7.73 -10.28
CA MET A 139 6.69 -7.61 -11.08
C MET A 139 7.01 -7.68 -12.56
N LEU A 140 6.13 -8.31 -13.33
CA LEU A 140 6.16 -8.35 -14.78
C LEU A 140 4.90 -7.69 -15.33
N LEU A 141 5.05 -6.65 -16.14
CA LEU A 141 3.99 -6.07 -16.94
C LEU A 141 4.05 -6.66 -18.36
N THR A 142 2.95 -7.26 -18.82
CA THR A 142 2.85 -7.86 -20.16
C THR A 142 1.41 -7.79 -20.70
N CYS A 143 1.18 -8.28 -21.91
CA CYS A 143 -0.16 -8.41 -22.48
C CYS A 143 -0.63 -9.88 -22.55
N LEU A 144 -1.95 -10.07 -22.73
CA LEU A 144 -2.56 -11.41 -22.77
C LEU A 144 -1.97 -12.31 -23.87
N ALA A 145 -1.58 -11.74 -25.01
CA ALA A 145 -1.02 -12.49 -26.12
C ALA A 145 0.37 -13.07 -25.82
N ASP A 146 1.11 -12.45 -24.89
CA ASP A 146 2.49 -12.82 -24.59
C ASP A 146 2.66 -13.51 -23.23
N VAL A 147 1.65 -13.50 -22.36
CA VAL A 147 1.73 -14.08 -21.00
C VAL A 147 2.27 -15.51 -20.98
N SER A 148 1.83 -16.37 -21.91
CA SER A 148 2.32 -17.76 -21.98
C SER A 148 3.79 -17.87 -22.40
N LYS A 149 4.27 -16.94 -23.25
CA LYS A 149 5.67 -16.92 -23.70
C LYS A 149 6.58 -16.41 -22.60
N VAL A 150 6.16 -15.36 -21.89
CA VAL A 150 6.97 -14.78 -20.81
C VAL A 150 7.06 -15.73 -19.63
N LEU A 151 5.97 -16.41 -19.27
CA LEU A 151 6.01 -17.47 -18.26
C LEU A 151 6.89 -18.67 -18.67
N ALA A 152 7.20 -18.82 -19.96
CA ALA A 152 8.16 -19.80 -20.48
C ALA A 152 9.59 -19.25 -20.59
N GLY A 153 9.84 -18.01 -20.18
CA GLY A 153 11.18 -17.38 -20.15
C GLY A 153 11.49 -16.43 -21.31
N ALA A 154 10.53 -16.07 -22.16
CA ALA A 154 10.76 -15.06 -23.19
C ALA A 154 10.91 -13.65 -22.58
N GLU A 155 11.88 -12.88 -23.05
CA GLU A 155 12.12 -11.49 -22.64
C GLU A 155 11.14 -10.53 -23.34
N LEU A 156 9.85 -10.61 -22.99
CA LEU A 156 8.80 -9.71 -23.47
C LEU A 156 8.15 -8.98 -22.29
N GLY A 157 7.71 -7.75 -22.54
CA GLY A 157 7.13 -6.88 -21.52
C GLY A 157 8.15 -6.07 -20.75
N THR A 158 7.80 -5.68 -19.52
CA THR A 158 8.67 -4.92 -18.61
C THR A 158 8.82 -5.66 -17.30
N TYR A 159 10.06 -5.96 -16.93
CA TYR A 159 10.41 -6.58 -15.66
C TYR A 159 10.83 -5.53 -14.63
N PHE A 160 10.14 -5.46 -13.49
CA PHE A 160 10.46 -4.60 -12.36
C PHE A 160 11.22 -5.41 -11.31
N VAL A 161 12.46 -5.02 -11.04
CA VAL A 161 13.33 -5.71 -10.10
C VAL A 161 12.87 -5.44 -8.67
N ALA A 162 12.85 -6.48 -7.84
CA ALA A 162 12.53 -6.35 -6.43
C ALA A 162 13.60 -5.56 -5.67
N SER A 163 13.19 -4.69 -4.76
CA SER A 163 14.10 -3.98 -3.85
C SER A 163 14.82 -4.97 -2.93
N THR A 164 16.12 -4.75 -2.71
CA THR A 164 16.90 -5.49 -1.70
C THR A 164 16.52 -5.08 -0.27
N ASP A 165 16.09 -3.83 -0.10
CA ASP A 165 15.59 -3.29 1.16
C ASP A 165 14.07 -3.52 1.24
N LYS A 166 13.70 -4.66 1.82
CA LYS A 166 12.28 -5.04 1.98
C LYS A 166 11.62 -4.20 3.06
N LYS A 167 10.60 -3.42 2.67
CA LYS A 167 9.70 -2.82 3.65
C LYS A 167 8.77 -3.91 4.19
N SER A 168 8.38 -3.80 5.47
CA SER A 168 7.38 -4.71 6.01
C SER A 168 6.06 -4.52 5.25
N SER A 169 5.27 -5.60 5.11
CA SER A 169 3.95 -5.53 4.47
C SER A 169 3.15 -4.36 4.98
N ARG A 170 3.08 -4.23 6.29
CA ARG A 170 2.33 -3.20 7.00
C ARG A 170 2.72 -1.77 6.63
N LEU A 171 4.01 -1.48 6.39
CA LEU A 171 4.46 -0.16 5.97
C LEU A 171 4.08 0.17 4.53
N LEU A 172 4.08 -0.85 3.65
CA LEU A 172 3.61 -0.71 2.27
C LEU A 172 2.11 -0.44 2.21
N TRP A 173 1.36 -1.12 3.07
CA TRP A 173 -0.07 -0.89 3.25
C TRP A 173 -0.36 0.53 3.74
N LEU A 174 0.37 1.02 4.74
CA LEU A 174 0.20 2.37 5.25
C LEU A 174 0.57 3.47 4.25
N ALA A 175 1.61 3.24 3.45
CA ALA A 175 2.07 4.22 2.46
C ALA A 175 1.07 4.33 1.31
N HIS A 176 0.64 3.19 0.80
CA HIS A 176 -0.02 3.11 -0.50
C HIS A 176 -1.49 2.79 -0.42
N ALA A 177 -1.97 2.13 0.65
CA ALA A 177 -3.31 1.55 0.69
C ALA A 177 -4.38 2.42 1.40
N ALA A 178 -4.00 3.36 2.24
CA ALA A 178 -4.96 4.01 3.12
C ALA A 178 -5.46 5.35 2.58
N SER A 179 -6.75 5.43 2.28
CA SER A 179 -7.47 6.69 2.40
C SER A 179 -7.51 7.03 3.89
N SER A 180 -6.96 8.18 4.29
CA SER A 180 -6.88 8.53 5.71
C SER A 180 -8.26 8.92 6.24
N SER A 181 -8.68 8.30 7.33
CA SER A 181 -9.95 8.63 8.01
C SER A 181 -9.84 9.89 8.87
N GLY A 182 -8.64 10.42 9.07
CA GLY A 182 -8.39 11.66 9.79
C GLY A 182 -6.91 12.00 9.87
N ARG A 183 -6.60 13.02 10.68
CA ARG A 183 -5.28 13.61 10.80
C ARG A 183 -4.91 13.91 12.25
N LEU A 184 -3.66 13.65 12.61
CA LEU A 184 -3.02 14.09 13.84
C LEU A 184 -2.04 15.21 13.52
N ILE A 185 -2.25 16.39 14.10
CA ILE A 185 -1.35 17.53 13.94
C ILE A 185 -0.30 17.49 15.04
N ILE A 186 0.98 17.45 14.67
CA ILE A 186 2.10 17.28 15.60
C ILE A 186 2.98 18.52 15.69
N ASP A 187 3.68 18.69 16.81
CA ASP A 187 4.65 19.78 16.97
C ASP A 187 6.01 19.50 16.32
N ALA A 188 6.84 20.54 16.19
CA ALA A 188 8.16 20.44 15.57
C ALA A 188 9.09 19.43 16.27
N GLY A 189 8.93 19.23 17.58
CA GLY A 189 9.70 18.25 18.34
C GLY A 189 9.34 16.83 17.94
N ALA A 190 8.05 16.54 17.79
CA ALA A 190 7.54 15.29 17.25
C ALA A 190 7.96 15.09 15.79
N VAL A 191 7.86 16.11 14.93
CA VAL A 191 8.31 16.02 13.52
C VAL A 191 9.77 15.58 13.43
N SER A 192 10.65 16.23 14.20
CA SER A 192 12.07 15.91 14.23
C SER A 192 12.31 14.50 14.79
N ALA A 193 11.58 14.11 15.85
CA ALA A 193 11.66 12.77 16.42
C ALA A 193 11.29 11.67 15.41
N LEU A 194 10.22 11.89 14.64
CA LEU A 194 9.78 10.93 13.62
C LEU A 194 10.81 10.81 12.50
N ARG A 195 11.25 11.93 11.92
CA ARG A 195 12.17 11.94 10.77
C ARG A 195 13.57 11.44 11.10
N GLU A 196 14.12 11.83 12.24
CA GLU A 196 15.53 11.56 12.56
C GLU A 196 15.73 10.27 13.36
N ARG A 197 14.76 9.91 14.21
CA ARG A 197 14.92 8.81 15.17
C ARG A 197 13.99 7.62 14.93
N GLY A 198 12.98 7.75 14.06
CA GLY A 198 12.03 6.66 13.79
C GLY A 198 11.29 6.18 15.03
N THR A 199 10.89 7.10 15.92
CA THR A 199 10.20 6.78 17.18
C THR A 199 8.68 6.71 17.00
N SER A 200 7.98 6.11 17.97
CA SER A 200 6.52 6.15 18.04
C SER A 200 6.00 7.57 18.30
N LEU A 201 4.78 7.87 17.88
CA LEU A 201 4.10 9.12 18.18
C LEU A 201 3.36 9.03 19.52
N LEU A 202 3.82 9.81 20.49
CA LEU A 202 3.19 9.92 21.81
C LEU A 202 2.15 11.05 21.85
N PRO A 203 1.14 10.98 22.73
CA PRO A 203 0.15 12.04 22.91
C PRO A 203 0.77 13.42 23.20
N ALA A 204 1.90 13.44 23.92
CA ALA A 204 2.64 14.65 24.25
C ALA A 204 3.04 15.51 23.04
N GLY A 205 3.31 14.87 21.90
CA GLY A 205 3.73 15.52 20.66
C GLY A 205 2.59 15.93 19.73
N VAL A 206 1.34 15.61 20.08
CA VAL A 206 0.15 15.92 19.26
C VAL A 206 -0.55 17.15 19.81
N LYS A 207 -0.93 18.07 18.90
CA LYS A 207 -1.57 19.35 19.18
C LYS A 207 -3.04 19.39 18.82
N ALA A 208 -3.44 18.65 17.80
CA ALA A 208 -4.83 18.55 17.39
C ALA A 208 -5.12 17.22 16.70
N VAL A 209 -6.39 16.86 16.68
CA VAL A 209 -6.94 15.74 15.94
C VAL A 209 -8.07 16.26 15.04
N GLU A 210 -8.10 15.79 13.79
CA GLU A 210 -9.10 16.15 12.79
C GLU A 210 -9.71 14.88 12.18
N GLY A 211 -11.02 14.89 11.92
CA GLY A 211 -11.75 13.74 11.38
C GLY A 211 -12.30 12.79 12.43
N GLU A 212 -13.06 11.80 11.97
CA GLU A 212 -13.64 10.74 12.80
C GLU A 212 -13.03 9.40 12.40
N PHE A 213 -12.44 8.71 13.38
CA PHE A 213 -11.76 7.45 13.15
C PHE A 213 -11.72 6.64 14.44
N SER A 214 -11.58 5.32 14.30
CA SER A 214 -11.46 4.38 15.41
C SER A 214 -10.02 3.85 15.54
N SER A 215 -9.71 3.28 16.69
CA SER A 215 -8.48 2.52 16.90
C SER A 215 -8.30 1.47 15.80
N GLY A 216 -7.13 1.49 15.16
CA GLY A 216 -6.74 0.62 14.05
C GLY A 216 -6.98 1.23 12.66
N ASP A 217 -7.60 2.40 12.58
CA ASP A 217 -7.75 3.13 11.32
C ASP A 217 -6.47 3.88 10.96
N THR A 218 -6.30 4.18 9.67
CA THR A 218 -5.14 4.94 9.20
C THR A 218 -5.40 6.43 9.29
N VAL A 219 -4.44 7.15 9.85
CA VAL A 219 -4.45 8.60 9.97
C VAL A 219 -3.21 9.21 9.32
N GLU A 220 -3.37 10.41 8.78
CA GLU A 220 -2.24 11.25 8.39
C GLU A 220 -1.62 11.90 9.62
N ILE A 221 -0.29 11.95 9.66
CA ILE A 221 0.46 12.67 10.69
C ILE A 221 1.05 13.90 10.02
N ALA A 222 0.54 15.07 10.37
CA ALA A 222 0.86 16.32 9.70
C ALA A 222 1.59 17.27 10.64
N ALA A 223 2.55 18.02 10.10
CA ALA A 223 3.12 19.16 10.79
C ALA A 223 2.10 20.31 10.84
N GLN A 224 2.37 21.32 11.67
CA GLN A 224 1.49 22.49 11.84
C GLN A 224 1.32 23.33 10.57
N ASP A 225 2.25 23.23 9.62
CA ASP A 225 2.16 23.87 8.31
C ASP A 225 1.28 23.10 7.31
N GLY A 226 0.70 21.97 7.75
CA GLY A 226 -0.16 21.10 6.94
C GLY A 226 0.59 20.07 6.11
N SER A 227 1.92 20.05 6.13
CA SER A 227 2.71 19.05 5.41
C SER A 227 2.55 17.66 6.05
N ILE A 228 2.31 16.63 5.22
CA ILE A 228 2.22 15.26 5.71
C ILE A 228 3.62 14.72 5.94
N VAL A 229 3.88 14.32 7.18
CA VAL A 229 5.16 13.77 7.62
C VAL A 229 5.13 12.25 7.60
N ALA A 230 4.00 11.67 7.95
CA ALA A 230 3.84 10.22 8.01
C ALA A 230 2.38 9.80 7.86
N ARG A 231 2.17 8.50 7.67
CA ARG A 231 0.87 7.82 7.84
C ARG A 231 1.03 6.70 8.84
N GLY A 232 0.01 6.45 9.66
CA GLY A 232 0.08 5.35 10.61
C GLY A 232 -1.26 4.88 11.13
N LEU A 233 -1.26 3.74 11.81
CA LEU A 233 -2.45 3.20 12.46
C LEU A 233 -2.57 3.77 13.87
N VAL A 234 -3.70 4.39 14.16
CA VAL A 234 -3.95 5.00 15.47
C VAL A 234 -4.39 3.96 16.49
N ALA A 235 -3.95 4.07 17.73
CA ALA A 235 -4.25 3.12 18.81
C ALA A 235 -5.51 3.46 19.63
N PHE A 236 -6.13 4.60 19.35
CA PHE A 236 -7.26 5.15 20.11
C PHE A 236 -8.30 5.76 19.17
N ASP A 237 -9.54 5.82 19.62
CA ASP A 237 -10.61 6.46 18.88
C ASP A 237 -10.41 7.99 18.87
N SER A 238 -10.84 8.67 17.81
CA SER A 238 -10.70 10.13 17.69
C SER A 238 -11.40 10.90 18.82
N SER A 239 -12.41 10.29 19.45
CA SER A 239 -13.14 10.84 20.61
C SER A 239 -12.35 10.81 21.92
N GLU A 240 -11.38 9.89 22.06
CA GLU A 240 -10.54 9.76 23.26
C GLU A 240 -9.31 10.67 23.23
N ILE A 241 -8.75 10.87 22.04
CA ILE A 241 -7.50 11.59 21.82
C ILE A 241 -7.48 13.02 22.40
N PRO A 242 -8.55 13.84 22.31
CA PRO A 242 -8.55 15.20 22.85
C PRO A 242 -8.16 15.30 24.33
N ALA A 243 -8.56 14.32 25.16
CA ALA A 243 -8.23 14.30 26.59
C ALA A 243 -6.76 13.91 26.88
N MET A 244 -6.06 13.39 25.87
CA MET A 244 -4.69 12.87 25.95
C MET A 244 -3.63 13.87 25.44
N LEU A 245 -4.04 14.83 24.61
CA LEU A 245 -3.13 15.74 23.90
C LEU A 245 -2.20 16.50 24.85
N GLY A 246 -0.91 16.54 24.51
CA GLY A 246 0.10 17.27 25.26
C GLY A 246 0.51 16.63 26.60
N ARG A 247 -0.01 15.44 26.93
CA ARG A 247 0.25 14.76 28.21
C ARG A 247 1.20 13.58 28.06
N SER A 248 1.92 13.25 29.14
CA SER A 248 2.77 12.06 29.16
C SER A 248 1.91 10.80 29.34
N THR A 249 2.33 9.68 28.74
CA THR A 249 1.62 8.39 28.88
C THR A 249 1.57 7.92 30.34
N LYS A 250 2.57 8.27 31.16
CA LYS A 250 2.58 7.96 32.60
C LYS A 250 1.52 8.72 33.38
N ASP A 251 1.27 9.98 33.02
CA ASP A 251 0.22 10.77 33.69
C ASP A 251 -1.17 10.31 33.26
N LEU A 252 -1.32 9.97 31.97
CA LEU A 252 -2.54 9.35 31.46
C LEU A 252 -2.82 8.02 32.14
N ALA A 253 -1.80 7.18 32.35
CA ALA A 253 -1.93 5.91 33.03
C ALA A 253 -2.44 6.04 34.47
N LYS A 254 -1.99 7.07 35.18
CA LYS A 254 -2.40 7.35 36.57
C LYS A 254 -3.84 7.84 36.67
N GLU A 255 -4.27 8.65 35.71
CA GLU A 255 -5.58 9.31 35.77
C GLU A 255 -6.70 8.52 35.08
N LEU A 256 -6.40 7.88 33.95
CA LEU A 256 -7.38 7.22 33.09
C LEU A 256 -7.28 5.69 33.13
N GLY A 257 -6.14 5.13 33.55
CA GLY A 257 -5.92 3.69 33.67
C GLY A 257 -4.70 3.20 32.89
N PRO A 258 -4.13 2.03 33.27
CA PRO A 258 -2.88 1.51 32.70
C PRO A 258 -2.93 1.28 31.18
N GLU A 259 -4.10 1.09 30.59
CA GLU A 259 -4.33 0.96 29.15
C GLU A 259 -3.94 2.21 28.34
N TYR A 260 -3.87 3.38 28.99
CA TYR A 260 -3.43 4.64 28.38
C TYR A 260 -1.90 4.82 28.42
N GLU A 261 -1.15 3.89 29.02
CA GLU A 261 0.34 3.91 29.01
C GLU A 261 0.93 3.40 27.68
N ARG A 262 0.48 3.96 26.57
CA ARG A 262 0.94 3.58 25.22
C ARG A 262 0.91 4.75 24.25
N GLU A 263 1.68 4.62 23.19
CA GLU A 263 1.71 5.55 22.06
C GLU A 263 0.37 5.68 21.32
N LEU A 264 0.16 6.82 20.67
CA LEU A 264 -0.98 7.01 19.75
C LEU A 264 -0.76 6.27 18.45
N VAL A 265 0.48 6.25 17.94
CA VAL A 265 0.87 5.50 16.75
C VAL A 265 2.23 4.88 17.02
N HIS A 266 2.32 3.55 16.96
CA HIS A 266 3.58 2.84 17.12
C HIS A 266 4.50 3.01 15.91
N ARG A 267 5.82 3.06 16.12
CA ARG A 267 6.80 3.23 15.04
C ARG A 267 6.69 2.15 13.95
N ASP A 268 6.35 0.92 14.34
CA ASP A 268 6.18 -0.20 13.40
C ASP A 268 4.83 -0.12 12.65
N ASP A 269 3.95 0.75 13.13
CA ASP A 269 2.62 1.04 12.60
C ASP A 269 2.61 2.42 11.92
N MET A 270 3.77 2.91 11.49
CA MET A 270 3.95 4.23 10.91
C MET A 270 4.97 4.21 9.76
N VAL A 271 4.63 4.87 8.67
CA VAL A 271 5.54 5.09 7.53
C VAL A 271 5.77 6.59 7.33
N LEU A 272 7.03 6.98 7.20
CA LEU A 272 7.42 8.34 6.83
C LEU A 272 7.19 8.55 5.33
N LEU A 273 6.78 9.77 4.95
CA LEU A 273 6.59 10.20 3.56
C LEU A 273 7.66 11.22 3.14
#